data_AF-A0A7V4AWE1-F1
#
_entry.id   AF-A0A7V4AWE1-F1
#
_cell.length_a   1.000
_cell.length_b   1.000
_cell.length_c   1.000
_cell.angle_alpha   90.00
_cell.angle_beta   90.00
_cell.angle_gamma   90.00
#
_symmetry.space_group_name_H-M   'P 1'
#
loop_
_entity.id
_entity.type
_entity.pdbx_description
1 polymer ?
#
loop_
_entity_poly.entity_id
_entity_poly.type
_entity_poly.pdbx_seq_one_letter_code
_entity_poly.pdbx_strand_id
1 'polypeptide(L)' 'DEVVGPMDHRNLNHEVAPFDSVVPTTENLAIEIWRRLEPRFASTPARLHSIRLHEGEDLYVDYEGPR' A
#
# COMPACT_ATOMS: atom_id res chain seq x y z
N ASP A 1 11.69 -3.62 3.55
CA ASP A 1 12.00 -2.90 2.31
C ASP A 1 10.90 -2.87 1.26
N GLU A 2 10.09 -3.91 1.05
CA GLU A 2 9.13 -3.99 -0.09
C GLU A 2 8.07 -2.87 -0.19
N VAL A 3 7.70 -2.25 0.95
CA VAL A 3 6.74 -1.14 1.01
C VAL A 3 7.45 0.22 1.03
N VAL A 4 8.23 0.48 2.09
CA VAL A 4 8.86 1.80 2.31
C VAL A 4 9.96 2.07 1.28
N GLY A 5 10.83 1.10 0.98
CA GLY A 5 12.00 1.32 0.13
C GLY A 5 11.68 1.85 -1.27
N PRO A 6 10.67 1.29 -1.96
CA PRO A 6 10.24 1.79 -3.27
C PRO A 6 9.50 3.13 -3.26
N MET A 7 9.07 3.66 -2.12
CA MET A 7 8.19 4.82 -2.02
C MET A 7 8.80 6.01 -1.26
N ASP A 8 9.71 5.73 -0.32
CA ASP A 8 10.30 6.74 0.55
C ASP A 8 11.14 7.76 -0.22
N HIS A 9 10.96 9.05 0.12
CA HIS A 9 11.62 10.19 -0.53
C HIS A 9 11.50 10.22 -2.06
N ARG A 10 10.37 9.76 -2.62
CA ARG A 10 10.11 9.77 -4.08
C ARG A 10 8.85 10.54 -4.44
N ASN A 11 8.82 11.08 -5.66
CA ASN A 11 7.60 11.52 -6.28
C ASN A 11 6.85 10.32 -6.88
N LEU A 12 5.78 9.89 -6.21
CA LEU A 12 5.02 8.71 -6.58
C LEU A 12 4.56 8.72 -8.03
N ASN A 13 4.05 9.86 -8.52
CA ASN A 13 3.50 9.99 -9.88
C ASN A 13 4.53 9.77 -11.00
N HIS A 14 5.82 9.94 -10.70
CA HIS A 14 6.88 9.88 -11.72
C HIS A 14 7.85 8.72 -11.51
N GLU A 15 7.96 8.21 -10.29
CA GLU A 15 9.04 7.28 -9.92
C GLU A 15 8.54 5.93 -9.42
N VAL A 16 7.24 5.79 -9.15
CA VAL A 16 6.70 4.60 -8.46
C VAL A 16 5.50 4.05 -9.22
N ALA A 17 5.69 2.95 -9.95
CA ALA A 17 4.57 2.20 -10.51
C ALA A 17 3.71 1.61 -9.38
N PRO A 18 2.37 1.59 -9.52
CA PRO A 18 1.58 1.95 -10.71
C PRO A 18 1.12 3.42 -10.76
N PHE A 19 1.71 4.30 -9.94
CA PHE A 19 1.24 5.69 -9.82
C PHE A 19 1.62 6.59 -11.00
N ASP A 20 2.31 6.04 -12.00
CA ASP A 20 2.48 6.64 -13.33
C ASP A 20 1.16 6.69 -14.12
N SER A 21 0.20 5.82 -13.77
CA SER A 21 -1.11 5.71 -14.43
C SER A 21 -2.30 5.74 -13.46
N VAL A 22 -2.04 5.67 -12.16
CA VAL A 22 -3.05 5.68 -11.09
C VAL A 22 -2.78 6.86 -10.16
N VAL A 23 -3.81 7.64 -9.82
CA VAL A 23 -3.65 8.75 -8.87
C VAL A 23 -3.25 8.19 -7.49
N PRO A 24 -2.16 8.66 -6.87
CA PRO A 24 -1.66 8.16 -5.59
C PRO A 24 -2.46 8.74 -4.41
N THR A 25 -3.77 8.46 -4.37
CA THR A 25 -4.58 8.76 -3.18
C THR A 25 -4.23 7.78 -2.06
N THR A 26 -4.54 8.14 -0.81
CA THR A 26 -4.26 7.29 0.36
C THR A 26 -4.93 5.92 0.27
N GLU A 27 -6.10 5.83 -0.35
CA GLU A 27 -6.76 4.56 -0.65
C GLU A 27 -5.98 3.72 -1.66
N ASN A 28 -5.52 4.31 -2.76
CA ASN A 28 -4.73 3.60 -3.77
C ASN A 28 -3.37 3.17 -3.23
N LEU A 29 -2.76 3.96 -2.34
CA LEU A 29 -1.56 3.56 -1.62
C LEU A 29 -1.85 2.35 -0.71
N ALA A 30 -2.92 2.38 0.09
CA ALA A 30 -3.27 1.25 0.96
C ALA A 30 -3.48 -0.05 0.16
N ILE A 31 -4.12 0.03 -1.00
CA ILE A 31 -4.30 -1.09 -1.93
C ILE A 31 -2.94 -1.59 -2.47
N GLU A 32 -2.07 -0.69 -2.89
CA GLU A 32 -0.74 -1.06 -3.40
C GLU A 32 0.14 -1.69 -2.31
N ILE A 33 0.08 -1.17 -1.08
CA ILE A 33 0.74 -1.75 0.09
C ILE A 33 0.22 -3.17 0.35
N TRP A 34 -1.09 -3.38 0.30
CA TRP A 34 -1.68 -4.72 0.43
C TRP A 34 -1.15 -5.67 -0.64
N ARG A 35 -1.18 -5.27 -1.91
CA ARG A 35 -0.68 -6.10 -3.03
C ARG A 35 0.77 -6.52 -2.86
N ARG A 36 1.60 -5.66 -2.29
CA ARG A 36 3.01 -5.96 -1.99
C ARG A 36 3.16 -6.94 -0.83
N LEU A 37 2.34 -6.79 0.22
CA LEU A 37 2.47 -7.57 1.46
C LEU A 37 1.75 -8.92 1.41
N GLU A 38 0.60 -9.03 0.77
CA GLU A 38 -0.22 -10.24 0.74
C GLU A 38 0.56 -11.52 0.33
N PRO A 39 1.42 -11.50 -0.73
CA PRO A 39 2.19 -12.69 -1.12
C PRO A 39 3.11 -13.23 -0.03
N ARG A 40 3.55 -12.40 0.92
CA ARG A 40 4.44 -12.80 2.03
C ARG A 40 3.78 -13.79 2.98
N PHE A 41 2.46 -13.80 3.03
CA PHE A 41 1.70 -14.68 3.91
C PHE A 41 1.28 -15.98 3.23
N ALA A 42 1.45 -16.10 1.91
CA ALA A 42 0.96 -17.23 1.13
C ALA A 42 1.52 -18.61 1.55
N SER A 43 2.73 -18.65 2.12
CA SER A 43 3.38 -19.86 2.62
C SER A 43 3.17 -20.09 4.12
N THR A 44 2.30 -19.30 4.76
CA THR A 44 2.08 -19.31 6.21
C THR A 44 0.59 -19.53 6.53
N PRO A 45 0.23 -19.98 7.74
CA PRO A 45 -1.17 -20.01 8.16
C PRO A 45 -1.74 -18.62 8.49
N ALA A 46 -0.89 -17.60 8.57
CA ALA A 46 -1.33 -16.22 8.80
C ALA A 46 -1.98 -15.64 7.54
N ARG A 47 -2.87 -14.66 7.75
CA ARG A 47 -3.51 -13.91 6.68
C ARG A 47 -3.35 -12.43 6.97
N LEU A 48 -3.05 -11.66 5.93
CA LEU A 48 -3.16 -10.21 6.01
C LEU A 48 -4.63 -9.88 6.26
N HIS A 49 -4.91 -9.13 7.33
CA HIS A 49 -6.27 -8.81 7.74
C HIS A 49 -6.68 -7.40 7.33
N SER A 50 -5.80 -6.42 7.55
CA SER A 50 -6.06 -5.01 7.24
C SER A 50 -4.75 -4.25 7.07
N ILE A 51 -4.77 -3.24 6.19
CA ILE A 51 -3.79 -2.17 6.09
C ILE A 51 -4.46 -0.89 6.57
N ARG A 52 -3.92 -0.28 7.63
CA ARG A 52 -4.23 1.10 8.01
C ARG A 52 -3.10 2.03 7.56
N LEU A 53 -3.40 2.98 6.70
CA LEU A 53 -2.46 4.00 6.25
C LEU A 53 -2.90 5.38 6.75
N HIS A 54 -2.02 6.06 7.48
CA HIS A 54 -2.20 7.44 7.91
C HIS A 54 -1.48 8.38 6.95
N GLU A 55 -2.21 9.29 6.30
CA GLU A 55 -1.61 10.39 5.53
C GLU A 55 -1.19 11.54 6.46
N GLY A 56 -1.96 11.74 7.53
CA GLY A 56 -1.69 12.69 8.60
C GLY A 56 -2.37 12.27 9.90
N GLU A 57 -2.45 13.17 10.87
CA GLU A 57 -3.04 12.89 12.18
C GLU A 57 -4.54 12.55 12.08
N ASP A 58 -5.27 13.29 11.24
CA ASP A 58 -6.73 13.18 11.12
C ASP A 58 -7.21 12.36 9.91
N LEU A 59 -6.32 12.03 8.97
CA LEU A 59 -6.65 11.34 7.73
C LEU A 59 -5.98 9.98 7.66
N TYR A 60 -6.81 8.93 7.66
CA TYR A 60 -6.36 7.56 7.47
C TYR A 60 -7.35 6.76 6.63
N VAL A 61 -6.86 5.67 6.05
CA VAL A 61 -7.65 4.67 5.32
C VAL A 61 -7.40 3.29 5.90
N ASP A 62 -8.48 2.53 6.08
CA ASP A 62 -8.44 1.10 6.32
C ASP A 62 -8.76 0.33 5.03
N TYR A 63 -7.95 -0.66 4.70
CA TYR A 63 -8.16 -1.56 3.57
C TYR A 63 -8.04 -3.02 4.01
N GLU A 64 -9.15 -3.77 3.92
CA GLU A 64 -9.28 -5.16 4.38
C GLU A 64 -9.10 -6.21 3.27
N GLY A 65 -8.57 -5.78 2.12
CA GLY A 65 -8.35 -6.63 0.95
C GLY A 65 -9.45 -6.56 -0.10
N PRO A 66 -9.30 -7.31 -1.21
CA PRO A 66 -10.31 -7.37 -2.27
C PRO A 66 -11.58 -8.07 -1.77
N ARG A 67 -12.72 -7.69 -2.36
CA ARG A 67 -14.00 -8.39 -2.18
C ARG A 67 -14.04 -9.70 -2.97
#